data_AF-A0A935QFQ6-F1
#
_entry.id   AF-A0A935QFQ6-F1
#
_cell.length_a   1.000
_cell.length_b   1.000
_cell.length_c   1.000
_cell.angle_alpha   90.00
_cell.angle_beta   90.00
_cell.angle_gamma   90.00
#
_symmetry.space_group_name_H-M   'P 1'
#
loop_
_entity.id
_entity.type
_entity.pdbx_description
1 polymer ?
#
loop_
_entity_poly.entity_id
_entity_poly.type
_entity_poly.pdbx_seq_one_letter_code
_entity_poly.pdbx_strand_id
1 'polypeptide(L)'
;MNTSMPDLTGLLTWAARPGAARVLAAARAKIEHGRTGNRVAVPLELDASERDDVAVLLGAAWARSGRGVTLGALRRAARTHASADLEHLIIAVGGPLRDLTGERAVTAAAAAAATRSAVDALTAAGVVPDVAADAVPRAVSVEAAAAVAEIWRALPAAGTRTGLATLSASVTGDAHALDRDKPLGRTMIRLLNRVHPDVGNSRGPTARWRALWGRVGVDCDAVSATVLVVGVELDGDGPAAAQSRAAPGEPLWLTARSLAAGGWTWPDNSHVHVCENPSVIEAAASRLAGRCPPLVCTYGQLSTAAALLLAPLAEGHTVTLSTDRDPGGAVIAAAIRRLVGQAADWAGDEPGAYEEERMERLLRILASERAPD
;
A
#
# COMPACT_ATOMS: atom_id res chain seq x y z
N MET A 1 -51.12 -26.41 38.80
CA MET A 1 -50.35 -27.68 38.83
C MET A 1 -48.97 -27.39 39.39
N ASN A 2 -48.57 -28.22 40.35
CA ASN A 2 -47.43 -28.19 41.28
C ASN A 2 -46.16 -27.42 40.82
N THR A 3 -45.97 -26.17 41.25
CA THR A 3 -44.70 -25.43 41.10
C THR A 3 -43.84 -25.59 42.35
N SER A 4 -43.22 -26.76 42.50
CA SER A 4 -42.17 -26.96 43.49
C SER A 4 -40.83 -26.54 42.86
N MET A 5 -40.31 -25.37 43.21
CA MET A 5 -38.87 -25.09 43.11
C MET A 5 -38.34 -24.81 44.52
N PRO A 6 -37.84 -25.84 45.23
CA PRO A 6 -37.16 -25.62 46.49
C PRO A 6 -35.65 -25.90 46.44
N ASP A 7 -35.08 -26.34 45.30
CA ASP A 7 -33.67 -26.72 45.20
C ASP A 7 -32.98 -26.36 43.87
N LEU A 8 -31.66 -26.52 43.82
CA LEU A 8 -30.81 -26.23 42.66
C LEU A 8 -31.15 -27.10 41.44
N THR A 9 -31.63 -28.33 41.65
CA THR A 9 -32.05 -29.26 40.59
C THR A 9 -33.29 -28.75 39.85
N GLY A 10 -34.25 -28.20 40.59
CA GLY A 10 -35.41 -27.52 40.02
C GLY A 10 -35.04 -26.29 39.18
N LEU A 11 -34.06 -25.51 39.64
CA LEU A 11 -33.54 -24.36 38.87
C LEU A 11 -32.83 -24.77 37.58
N LEU A 12 -32.05 -25.85 37.60
CA LEU A 12 -31.39 -26.35 36.39
C LEU A 12 -32.40 -26.90 35.37
N THR A 13 -33.46 -27.54 35.84
CA THR A 13 -34.56 -28.01 34.98
C THR A 13 -35.35 -26.84 34.39
N TRP A 14 -35.59 -25.79 35.18
CA TRP A 14 -36.16 -24.55 34.70
C TRP A 14 -35.26 -23.88 33.66
N ALA A 15 -33.95 -23.82 33.90
CA ALA A 15 -32.98 -23.19 33.01
C ALA A 15 -32.90 -23.83 31.61
N ALA A 16 -33.29 -25.11 31.49
CA ALA A 16 -33.36 -25.82 30.21
C ALA A 16 -34.58 -25.44 29.36
N ARG A 17 -35.57 -24.73 29.92
CA ARG A 17 -36.75 -24.28 29.16
C ARG A 17 -36.38 -23.19 28.14
N PRO A 18 -37.00 -23.15 26.95
CA PRO A 18 -36.62 -22.22 25.88
C PRO A 18 -36.54 -20.75 26.31
N GLY A 19 -37.58 -20.24 27.01
CA GLY A 19 -37.60 -18.85 27.46
C GLY A 19 -36.55 -18.56 28.53
N ALA A 20 -36.34 -19.50 29.45
CA ALA A 20 -35.35 -19.39 30.52
C ALA A 20 -33.91 -19.41 29.98
N ALA A 21 -33.62 -20.33 29.06
CA ALA A 21 -32.31 -20.46 28.41
C ALA A 21 -31.92 -19.18 27.66
N ARG A 22 -32.87 -18.58 26.90
CA ARG A 22 -32.64 -17.31 26.20
C ARG A 22 -32.33 -16.17 27.17
N VAL A 23 -33.09 -16.05 28.26
CA VAL A 23 -32.86 -15.03 29.29
C VAL A 23 -31.53 -15.21 29.99
N LEU A 24 -31.15 -16.45 30.36
CA LEU A 24 -29.86 -16.73 30.98
C LEU A 24 -28.69 -16.49 30.03
N ALA A 25 -28.81 -16.83 28.75
CA ALA A 25 -27.80 -16.54 27.73
C ALA A 25 -27.61 -15.02 27.52
N ALA A 26 -28.70 -14.25 27.49
CA ALA A 26 -28.62 -12.80 27.38
C ALA A 26 -28.08 -12.15 28.67
N ALA A 27 -28.43 -12.67 29.84
CA ALA A 27 -27.86 -12.24 31.12
C ALA A 27 -26.35 -12.53 31.18
N ARG A 28 -25.93 -13.72 30.76
CA ARG A 28 -24.53 -14.12 30.59
C ARG A 28 -23.78 -13.13 29.71
N ALA A 29 -24.30 -12.83 28.52
CA ALA A 29 -23.69 -11.86 27.61
C ALA A 29 -23.52 -10.45 28.24
N LYS A 30 -24.45 -10.00 29.10
CA LYS A 30 -24.28 -8.73 29.83
C LYS A 30 -23.16 -8.79 30.85
N ILE A 31 -23.12 -9.86 31.65
CA ILE A 31 -22.12 -10.06 32.70
C ILE A 31 -20.73 -10.19 32.07
N GLU A 32 -20.60 -10.96 30.99
CA GLU A 32 -19.33 -11.14 30.28
C GLU A 32 -18.83 -9.85 29.61
N HIS A 33 -19.72 -8.90 29.30
CA HIS A 33 -19.37 -7.54 28.86
C HIS A 33 -19.24 -6.54 30.02
N GLY A 34 -19.06 -7.00 31.26
CA GLY A 34 -18.84 -6.17 32.45
C GLY A 34 -20.07 -5.41 32.95
N ARG A 35 -21.27 -5.68 32.43
CA ARG A 35 -22.52 -5.02 32.86
C ARG A 35 -23.16 -5.80 34.00
N THR A 36 -22.68 -5.58 35.22
CA THR A 36 -23.07 -6.35 36.42
C THR A 36 -24.11 -5.66 37.31
N GLY A 37 -24.50 -4.40 37.02
CA GLY A 37 -25.43 -3.64 37.87
C GLY A 37 -26.85 -4.24 37.92
N ASN A 38 -27.52 -4.14 39.08
CA ASN A 38 -28.88 -4.69 39.27
C ASN A 38 -29.94 -4.07 38.35
N ARG A 39 -29.73 -2.84 37.86
CA ARG A 39 -30.64 -2.14 36.93
C ARG A 39 -30.37 -2.48 35.47
N VAL A 40 -29.35 -3.30 35.16
CA VAL A 40 -29.04 -3.70 33.78
C VAL A 40 -30.21 -4.50 33.22
N ALA A 41 -30.83 -3.97 32.18
CA ALA A 41 -31.85 -4.66 31.41
C ALA A 41 -31.23 -5.81 30.59
N VAL A 42 -31.98 -6.90 30.47
CA VAL A 42 -31.72 -8.03 29.60
C VAL A 42 -32.67 -7.89 28.41
N PRO A 43 -32.25 -7.18 27.34
CA PRO A 43 -33.14 -6.85 26.23
C PRO A 43 -33.40 -8.11 25.41
N LEU A 44 -34.64 -8.58 25.45
CA LEU A 44 -35.13 -9.74 24.71
C LEU A 44 -36.60 -9.52 24.40
N GLU A 45 -36.98 -9.74 23.14
CA GLU A 45 -38.36 -9.98 22.76
C GLU A 45 -38.68 -11.44 23.11
N LEU A 46 -39.64 -11.63 24.01
CA LEU A 46 -40.11 -12.93 24.47
C LEU A 46 -41.55 -13.12 24.01
N ASP A 47 -41.84 -14.27 23.39
CA ASP A 47 -43.22 -14.63 23.06
C ASP A 47 -44.01 -15.03 24.33
N ALA A 48 -45.30 -15.34 24.16
CA ALA A 48 -46.17 -15.70 25.28
C ALA A 48 -45.68 -16.93 26.05
N SER A 49 -45.23 -17.98 25.34
CA SER A 49 -44.74 -19.22 25.93
C SER A 49 -43.42 -19.00 26.68
N GLU A 50 -42.53 -18.18 26.13
CA GLU A 50 -41.24 -17.84 26.75
C GLU A 50 -41.43 -16.93 27.97
N ARG A 51 -42.42 -16.03 27.95
CA ARG A 51 -42.79 -15.26 29.14
C ARG A 51 -43.35 -16.16 30.23
N ASP A 52 -44.13 -17.18 29.89
CA ASP A 52 -44.62 -18.16 30.86
C ASP A 52 -43.48 -18.96 31.50
N ASP A 53 -42.48 -19.35 30.71
CA ASP A 53 -41.26 -19.98 31.23
C ASP A 53 -40.54 -19.07 32.23
N VAL A 54 -40.35 -17.80 31.90
CA VAL A 54 -39.67 -16.84 32.78
C VAL A 54 -40.51 -16.49 34.01
N ALA A 55 -41.84 -16.53 33.89
CA ALA A 55 -42.78 -16.28 34.99
C ALA A 55 -42.68 -17.33 36.11
N VAL A 56 -42.19 -18.54 35.81
CA VAL A 56 -41.90 -19.57 36.83
C VAL A 56 -40.87 -19.06 37.85
N LEU A 57 -39.90 -18.26 37.41
CA LEU A 57 -38.89 -17.67 38.29
C LEU A 57 -39.27 -16.27 38.78
N LEU A 58 -39.75 -15.38 37.90
CA LEU A 58 -40.02 -13.97 38.24
C LEU A 58 -41.43 -13.71 38.79
N GLY A 59 -42.31 -14.72 38.75
CA GLY A 59 -43.68 -14.68 39.25
C GLY A 59 -44.71 -14.15 38.24
N ALA A 60 -45.97 -14.57 38.43
CA ALA A 60 -47.10 -14.20 37.57
C ALA A 60 -47.39 -12.68 37.52
N ALA A 61 -47.05 -11.95 38.59
CA ALA A 61 -47.18 -10.49 38.60
C ALA A 61 -46.21 -9.81 37.63
N TRP A 62 -44.99 -10.35 37.45
CA TRP A 62 -44.04 -9.85 36.46
C TRP A 62 -44.57 -10.12 35.04
N ALA A 63 -45.08 -11.33 34.78
CA ALA A 63 -45.60 -11.70 33.46
C ALA A 63 -46.71 -10.73 32.98
N ARG A 64 -47.68 -10.43 33.86
CA ARG A 64 -48.79 -9.49 33.59
C ARG A 64 -48.36 -8.03 33.46
N SER A 65 -47.21 -7.65 34.04
CA SER A 65 -46.76 -6.26 34.05
C SER A 65 -46.20 -5.77 32.71
N GLY A 66 -45.92 -6.68 31.76
CA GLY A 66 -45.26 -6.36 30.49
C GLY A 66 -43.80 -5.90 30.63
N ARG A 67 -43.28 -5.72 31.85
CA ARG A 67 -41.92 -5.22 32.11
C ARG A 67 -40.87 -6.19 31.54
N GLY A 68 -39.76 -5.62 31.07
CA GLY A 68 -38.58 -6.38 30.66
C GLY A 68 -37.87 -7.05 31.83
N VAL A 69 -36.95 -7.96 31.52
CA VAL A 69 -36.12 -8.65 32.52
C VAL A 69 -34.92 -7.77 32.90
N THR A 70 -34.54 -7.77 34.18
CA THR A 70 -33.31 -7.12 34.67
C THR A 70 -32.46 -8.12 35.44
N LEU A 71 -31.14 -7.92 35.47
CA LEU A 71 -30.24 -8.76 36.28
C LEU A 71 -30.63 -8.75 37.76
N GLY A 72 -31.05 -7.61 38.29
CA GLY A 72 -31.51 -7.52 39.68
C GLY A 72 -32.79 -8.31 39.96
N ALA A 73 -33.71 -8.40 39.00
CA ALA A 73 -34.91 -9.24 39.13
C ALA A 73 -34.53 -10.73 39.14
N LEU A 74 -33.66 -11.15 38.23
CA LEU A 74 -33.17 -12.54 38.16
C LEU A 74 -32.39 -12.94 39.42
N ARG A 75 -31.46 -12.09 39.90
CA ARG A 75 -30.70 -12.35 41.13
C ARG A 75 -31.59 -12.44 42.37
N ARG A 76 -32.60 -11.55 42.49
CA ARG A 76 -33.55 -11.61 43.61
C ARG A 76 -34.34 -12.93 43.56
N ALA A 77 -34.86 -13.29 42.40
CA ALA A 77 -35.64 -14.51 42.26
C ALA A 77 -34.82 -15.79 42.48
N ALA A 78 -33.61 -15.88 41.93
CA ALA A 78 -32.70 -17.01 42.15
C ALA A 78 -32.38 -17.20 43.65
N ARG A 79 -32.15 -16.10 44.38
CA ARG A 79 -31.93 -16.13 45.83
C ARG A 79 -33.18 -16.59 46.59
N THR A 80 -34.36 -16.09 46.25
CA THR A 80 -35.61 -16.46 46.94
C THR A 80 -35.95 -17.94 46.77
N HIS A 81 -35.68 -18.54 45.60
CA HIS A 81 -36.12 -19.90 45.29
C HIS A 81 -35.17 -21.01 45.73
N ALA A 82 -33.86 -20.77 45.74
CA ALA A 82 -32.90 -21.83 46.07
C ALA A 82 -31.69 -21.34 46.88
N SER A 83 -31.75 -20.12 47.44
CA SER A 83 -30.56 -19.44 47.98
C SER A 83 -29.38 -19.40 47.00
N ALA A 84 -29.68 -19.50 45.70
CA ALA A 84 -28.70 -19.60 44.64
C ALA A 84 -28.33 -18.21 44.12
N ASP A 85 -27.07 -18.08 43.72
CA ASP A 85 -26.59 -16.89 43.02
C ASP A 85 -26.83 -17.06 41.51
N LEU A 86 -27.27 -15.99 40.84
CA LEU A 86 -27.60 -16.05 39.41
C LEU A 86 -26.36 -16.43 38.59
N GLU A 87 -25.20 -15.90 38.97
CA GLU A 87 -23.91 -16.17 38.36
C GLU A 87 -23.54 -17.65 38.49
N HIS A 88 -23.78 -18.26 39.66
CA HIS A 88 -23.58 -19.70 39.85
C HIS A 88 -24.51 -20.54 38.96
N LEU A 89 -25.78 -20.13 38.80
CA LEU A 89 -26.71 -20.79 37.87
C LEU A 89 -26.25 -20.66 36.41
N ILE A 90 -25.81 -19.47 36.00
CA ILE A 90 -25.29 -19.24 34.64
C ILE A 90 -24.03 -20.08 34.38
N ILE A 91 -23.16 -20.24 35.39
CA ILE A 91 -21.96 -21.08 35.29
C ILE A 91 -22.33 -22.56 35.19
N ALA A 92 -23.28 -23.02 36.00
CA ALA A 92 -23.72 -24.41 35.98
C ALA A 92 -24.36 -24.81 34.63
N VAL A 93 -25.05 -23.87 33.97
CA VAL A 93 -25.74 -24.11 32.69
C VAL A 93 -24.81 -23.94 31.48
N GLY A 94 -23.89 -22.96 31.52
CA GLY A 94 -23.11 -22.54 30.34
C GLY A 94 -21.59 -22.57 30.50
N GLY A 95 -21.07 -23.12 31.60
CA GLY A 95 -19.64 -23.12 31.91
C GLY A 95 -19.11 -21.79 32.47
N PRO A 96 -17.79 -21.65 32.66
CA PRO A 96 -17.18 -20.46 33.28
C PRO A 96 -17.48 -19.15 32.53
N LEU A 97 -17.76 -18.06 33.26
CA LEU A 97 -17.96 -16.72 32.70
C LEU A 97 -16.62 -16.13 32.22
N ARG A 98 -16.63 -15.50 31.04
CA ARG A 98 -15.48 -14.78 30.50
C ARG A 98 -15.55 -13.29 30.78
N ASP A 99 -14.42 -12.66 31.08
CA ASP A 99 -14.32 -11.21 31.14
C ASP A 99 -13.94 -10.66 29.75
N LEU A 100 -14.91 -10.52 28.86
CA LEU A 100 -14.67 -10.04 27.50
C LEU A 100 -14.19 -8.59 27.46
N THR A 101 -14.54 -7.78 28.47
CA THR A 101 -14.05 -6.41 28.59
C THR A 101 -12.56 -6.41 28.97
N GLY A 102 -12.18 -7.23 29.97
CA GLY A 102 -10.79 -7.46 30.35
C GLY A 102 -9.94 -8.05 29.23
N GLU A 103 -10.42 -9.09 28.54
CA GLU A 103 -9.74 -9.69 27.39
C GLU A 103 -9.46 -8.66 26.27
N ARG A 104 -10.44 -7.80 25.96
CA ARG A 104 -10.28 -6.71 25.00
C ARG A 104 -9.28 -5.66 25.49
N ALA A 105 -9.32 -5.31 26.77
CA ALA A 105 -8.38 -4.36 27.37
C ALA A 105 -6.94 -4.88 27.33
N VAL A 106 -6.73 -6.17 27.63
CA VAL A 106 -5.41 -6.84 27.52
C VAL A 106 -4.91 -6.81 26.07
N THR A 107 -5.76 -7.16 25.11
CA THR A 107 -5.41 -7.14 23.68
C THR A 107 -5.05 -5.73 23.21
N ALA A 108 -5.83 -4.72 23.60
CA ALA A 108 -5.57 -3.33 23.27
C ALA A 108 -4.28 -2.80 23.92
N ALA A 109 -4.01 -3.17 25.17
CA ALA A 109 -2.79 -2.80 25.88
C ALA A 109 -1.55 -3.43 25.23
N ALA A 110 -1.63 -4.71 24.82
CA ALA A 110 -0.57 -5.41 24.11
C ALA A 110 -0.29 -4.75 22.74
N ALA A 111 -1.34 -4.44 21.96
CA ALA A 111 -1.19 -3.73 20.68
C ALA A 111 -0.56 -2.34 20.86
N ALA A 112 -0.98 -1.58 21.89
CA ALA A 112 -0.41 -0.28 22.20
C ALA A 112 1.07 -0.38 22.64
N ALA A 113 1.44 -1.42 23.39
CA ALA A 113 2.83 -1.69 23.78
C ALA A 113 3.69 -2.04 22.56
N ALA A 114 3.19 -2.89 21.66
CA ALA A 114 3.88 -3.23 20.41
C ALA A 114 4.11 -2.00 19.53
N THR A 115 3.10 -1.13 19.38
CA THR A 115 3.26 0.13 18.64
C THR A 115 4.30 1.04 19.28
N ARG A 116 4.32 1.19 20.62
CA ARG A 116 5.37 1.99 21.29
C ARG A 116 6.77 1.41 21.05
N SER A 117 6.94 0.11 21.25
CA SER A 117 8.22 -0.57 21.00
C SER A 117 8.69 -0.43 19.55
N ALA A 118 7.76 -0.43 18.59
CA ALA A 118 8.07 -0.22 17.18
C ALA A 118 8.57 1.21 16.91
N VAL A 119 7.92 2.22 17.49
CA VAL A 119 8.35 3.61 17.39
C VAL A 119 9.72 3.81 18.03
N ASP A 120 9.95 3.21 19.20
CA ASP A 120 11.26 3.27 19.89
C ASP A 120 12.36 2.64 19.04
N ALA A 121 12.11 1.48 18.41
CA ALA A 121 13.08 0.80 17.56
C ALA A 121 13.46 1.64 16.32
N LEU A 122 12.47 2.27 15.66
CA LEU A 122 12.72 3.16 14.52
C LEU A 122 13.45 4.44 14.93
N THR A 123 13.08 5.00 16.09
CA THR A 123 13.75 6.18 16.65
C THR A 123 15.21 5.87 16.97
N ALA A 124 15.48 4.70 17.58
CA ALA A 124 16.84 4.22 17.82
C ALA A 124 17.62 3.90 16.53
N ALA A 125 16.92 3.67 15.41
CA ALA A 125 17.53 3.53 14.08
C ALA A 125 17.80 4.89 13.40
N GLY A 126 17.41 6.01 14.02
CA GLY A 126 17.63 7.36 13.49
C GLY A 126 16.46 7.94 12.71
N VAL A 127 15.27 7.32 12.74
CA VAL A 127 14.04 7.92 12.22
C VAL A 127 13.57 9.01 13.19
N VAL A 128 13.11 10.15 12.66
CA VAL A 128 12.51 11.22 13.49
C VAL A 128 11.31 10.68 14.27
N PRO A 129 11.18 10.93 15.59
CA PRO A 129 10.11 10.34 16.42
C PRO A 129 8.69 10.53 15.87
N ASP A 130 8.35 11.75 15.42
CA ASP A 130 7.02 12.04 14.86
C ASP A 130 6.76 11.28 13.55
N VAL A 131 7.80 11.12 12.73
CA VAL A 131 7.74 10.33 11.48
C VAL A 131 7.55 8.85 11.80
N ALA A 132 8.26 8.33 12.81
CA ALA A 132 8.12 6.95 13.26
C ALA A 132 6.71 6.68 13.82
N ALA A 133 6.19 7.58 14.66
CA ALA A 133 4.84 7.48 15.23
C ALA A 133 3.74 7.46 14.16
N ASP A 134 3.88 8.30 13.13
CA ASP A 134 2.92 8.36 12.03
C ASP A 134 3.03 7.19 11.04
N ALA A 135 4.24 6.67 10.81
CA ALA A 135 4.50 5.62 9.83
C ALA A 135 4.08 4.22 10.32
N VAL A 136 4.13 3.98 11.64
CA VAL A 136 3.86 2.68 12.23
C VAL A 136 2.35 2.39 12.26
N PRO A 137 1.87 1.32 11.60
CA PRO A 137 0.48 0.92 11.67
C PRO A 137 0.05 0.53 13.09
N ARG A 138 -1.22 0.77 13.42
CA ARG A 138 -1.83 0.18 14.63
C ARG A 138 -1.72 -1.35 14.53
N ALA A 139 -1.19 -1.96 15.58
CA ALA A 139 -0.93 -3.41 15.66
C ALA A 139 0.12 -3.95 14.66
N VAL A 140 1.17 -3.17 14.35
CA VAL A 140 2.39 -3.75 13.77
C VAL A 140 2.96 -4.81 14.72
N SER A 141 3.49 -5.91 14.17
CA SER A 141 4.20 -6.90 14.99
C SER A 141 5.57 -6.35 15.40
N VAL A 142 6.09 -6.80 16.54
CA VAL A 142 7.41 -6.37 17.05
C VAL A 142 8.51 -6.82 16.07
N GLU A 143 8.38 -8.00 15.49
CA GLU A 143 9.32 -8.56 14.52
C GLU A 143 9.34 -7.74 13.23
N ALA A 144 8.16 -7.34 12.72
CA ALA A 144 8.07 -6.49 11.55
C ALA A 144 8.71 -5.12 11.81
N ALA A 145 8.48 -4.52 12.99
CA ALA A 145 9.08 -3.24 13.35
C ALA A 145 10.61 -3.34 13.49
N ALA A 146 11.11 -4.41 14.12
CA ALA A 146 12.55 -4.67 14.21
C ALA A 146 13.17 -4.83 12.82
N ALA A 147 12.53 -5.59 11.92
CA ALA A 147 13.00 -5.73 10.54
C ALA A 147 13.04 -4.38 9.80
N VAL A 148 12.01 -3.54 9.93
CA VAL A 148 12.00 -2.18 9.35
C VAL A 148 13.15 -1.34 9.90
N ALA A 149 13.41 -1.40 11.20
CA ALA A 149 14.53 -0.69 11.83
C ALA A 149 15.89 -1.16 11.30
N GLU A 150 16.10 -2.47 11.15
CA GLU A 150 17.34 -3.01 10.57
C GLU A 150 17.51 -2.60 9.10
N ILE A 151 16.43 -2.68 8.30
CA ILE A 151 16.47 -2.24 6.90
C ILE A 151 16.80 -0.75 6.82
N TRP A 152 16.23 0.08 7.71
CA TRP A 152 16.51 1.50 7.78
C TRP A 152 17.98 1.80 8.05
N ARG A 153 18.61 1.07 9.00
CA ARG A 153 20.04 1.21 9.28
C ARG A 153 20.93 0.73 8.13
N ALA A 154 20.46 -0.27 7.39
CA ALA A 154 21.16 -0.84 6.24
C ALA A 154 20.98 -0.02 4.94
N LEU A 155 20.23 1.09 4.96
CA LEU A 155 20.08 1.95 3.80
C LEU A 155 21.45 2.48 3.33
N PRO A 156 21.68 2.57 2.01
CA PRO A 156 22.92 3.11 1.46
C PRO A 156 23.27 4.49 2.01
N ALA A 157 24.57 4.70 2.28
CA ALA A 157 25.09 6.03 2.59
C ALA A 157 24.91 6.98 1.39
N ALA A 158 24.88 8.28 1.66
CA ALA A 158 24.75 9.29 0.61
C ALA A 158 25.79 9.10 -0.50
N GLY A 159 25.34 9.08 -1.76
CA GLY A 159 26.19 8.85 -2.93
C GLY A 159 26.44 7.38 -3.28
N THR A 160 26.03 6.43 -2.42
CA THR A 160 26.10 4.99 -2.72
C THR A 160 24.73 4.43 -3.09
N ARG A 161 24.71 3.31 -3.82
CA ARG A 161 23.46 2.66 -4.27
C ARG A 161 23.52 1.15 -4.10
N THR A 162 22.37 0.53 -3.85
CA THR A 162 22.23 -0.94 -3.77
C THR A 162 20.94 -1.41 -4.42
N GLY A 163 20.90 -2.66 -4.87
CA GLY A 163 19.68 -3.27 -5.39
C GLY A 163 18.68 -3.62 -4.29
N LEU A 164 17.38 -3.48 -4.55
CA LEU A 164 16.31 -3.83 -3.59
C LEU A 164 16.43 -5.28 -3.11
N ALA A 165 16.65 -6.21 -4.05
CA ALA A 165 16.82 -7.63 -3.75
C ALA A 165 18.08 -7.90 -2.89
N THR A 166 19.18 -7.19 -3.16
CA THR A 166 20.43 -7.29 -2.39
C THR A 166 20.25 -6.79 -0.97
N LEU A 167 19.63 -5.62 -0.79
CA LEU A 167 19.28 -5.08 0.53
C LEU A 167 18.36 -6.05 1.28
N SER A 168 17.30 -6.51 0.63
CA SER A 168 16.32 -7.44 1.21
C SER A 168 16.99 -8.72 1.69
N ALA A 169 17.80 -9.36 0.85
CA ALA A 169 18.52 -10.58 1.21
C ALA A 169 19.55 -10.36 2.33
N SER A 170 20.27 -9.22 2.32
CA SER A 170 21.30 -8.94 3.32
C SER A 170 20.73 -8.76 4.74
N VAL A 171 19.51 -8.24 4.87
CA VAL A 171 18.88 -7.95 6.16
C VAL A 171 17.95 -9.08 6.60
N THR A 172 17.19 -9.67 5.67
CA THR A 172 16.11 -10.61 5.98
C THR A 172 16.41 -12.06 5.61
N GLY A 173 17.46 -12.31 4.83
CA GLY A 173 17.72 -13.60 4.20
C GLY A 173 16.81 -13.94 3.02
N ASP A 174 15.84 -13.08 2.69
CA ASP A 174 14.91 -13.24 1.58
C ASP A 174 14.99 -12.04 0.62
N ALA A 175 15.37 -12.29 -0.63
CA ALA A 175 15.49 -11.26 -1.67
C ALA A 175 14.14 -10.58 -2.02
N HIS A 176 13.02 -11.22 -1.68
CA HIS A 176 11.67 -10.78 -2.02
C HIS A 176 10.91 -10.20 -0.82
N ALA A 177 11.47 -10.19 0.40
CA ALA A 177 10.77 -9.70 1.58
C ALA A 177 10.33 -8.23 1.47
N LEU A 178 11.07 -7.43 0.68
CA LEU A 178 10.77 -6.04 0.39
C LEU A 178 9.83 -5.83 -0.81
N ASP A 179 9.35 -6.87 -1.49
CA ASP A 179 8.48 -6.70 -2.64
C ASP A 179 7.16 -5.98 -2.30
N ARG A 180 6.58 -5.31 -3.30
CA ARG A 180 5.41 -4.43 -3.14
C ARG A 180 4.19 -5.14 -2.54
N ASP A 181 4.03 -6.42 -2.85
CA ASP A 181 2.93 -7.25 -2.38
C ASP A 181 3.19 -7.84 -0.98
N LYS A 182 4.40 -7.70 -0.42
CA LYS A 182 4.75 -8.22 0.91
C LYS A 182 4.44 -7.21 2.03
N PRO A 183 4.04 -7.69 3.23
CA PRO A 183 3.77 -6.82 4.38
C PRO A 183 4.94 -5.93 4.78
N LEU A 184 6.17 -6.45 4.78
CA LEU A 184 7.38 -5.71 5.15
C LEU A 184 7.67 -4.60 4.14
N GLY A 185 7.65 -4.92 2.85
CA GLY A 185 7.74 -3.93 1.78
C GLY A 185 6.71 -2.81 1.89
N ARG A 186 5.43 -3.14 2.12
CA ARG A 186 4.37 -2.12 2.30
C ARG A 186 4.64 -1.22 3.50
N THR A 187 5.21 -1.76 4.57
CA THR A 187 5.55 -1.00 5.78
C THR A 187 6.72 -0.05 5.51
N MET A 188 7.77 -0.53 4.82
CA MET A 188 8.89 0.32 4.40
C MET A 188 8.43 1.48 3.52
N ILE A 189 7.55 1.25 2.55
CA ILE A 189 7.05 2.33 1.70
C ILE A 189 6.18 3.32 2.46
N ARG A 190 5.39 2.89 3.45
CA ARG A 190 4.67 3.83 4.33
C ARG A 190 5.64 4.74 5.09
N LEU A 191 6.72 4.17 5.63
CA LEU A 191 7.78 4.93 6.31
C LEU A 191 8.46 5.91 5.34
N LEU A 192 8.98 5.42 4.21
CA LEU A 192 9.65 6.24 3.21
C LEU A 192 8.76 7.37 2.68
N ASN A 193 7.46 7.11 2.57
CA ASN A 193 6.50 8.11 2.16
C ASN A 193 6.34 9.26 3.17
N ARG A 194 6.49 8.97 4.47
CA ARG A 194 6.43 9.98 5.52
C ARG A 194 7.73 10.80 5.58
N VAL A 195 8.85 10.15 5.30
CA VAL A 195 10.19 10.78 5.21
C VAL A 195 10.31 11.65 3.96
N HIS A 196 9.76 11.21 2.83
CA HIS A 196 9.86 11.86 1.53
C HIS A 196 8.47 12.24 0.97
N PRO A 197 7.77 13.20 1.61
CA PRO A 197 6.46 13.66 1.14
C PRO A 197 6.53 14.40 -0.21
N ASP A 198 7.74 14.83 -0.62
CA ASP A 198 8.05 15.44 -1.92
C ASP A 198 7.84 14.47 -3.10
N VAL A 199 7.87 13.16 -2.84
CA VAL A 199 7.56 12.14 -3.84
C VAL A 199 6.05 12.11 -4.09
N GLY A 200 5.58 13.03 -4.93
CA GLY A 200 4.17 13.34 -5.17
C GLY A 200 3.27 12.16 -5.56
N ASN A 201 1.97 12.31 -5.28
CA ASN A 201 0.89 11.33 -5.56
C ASN A 201 0.50 11.25 -7.04
N SER A 202 1.08 12.09 -7.88
CA SER A 202 0.83 12.14 -9.32
C SER A 202 1.29 10.88 -10.05
N ARG A 203 2.24 10.13 -9.49
CA ARG A 203 2.78 8.89 -10.05
C ARG A 203 1.84 7.71 -9.79
N GLY A 204 1.74 6.78 -10.75
CA GLY A 204 1.07 5.50 -10.52
C GLY A 204 1.75 4.68 -9.40
N PRO A 205 1.06 3.72 -8.76
CA PRO A 205 1.55 3.02 -7.56
C PRO A 205 2.94 2.38 -7.74
N THR A 206 3.20 1.76 -8.89
CA THR A 206 4.51 1.15 -9.21
C THR A 206 5.62 2.20 -9.34
N ALA A 207 5.36 3.30 -10.05
CA ALA A 207 6.34 4.36 -10.26
C ALA A 207 6.66 5.09 -8.96
N ARG A 208 5.66 5.32 -8.10
CA ARG A 208 5.87 5.88 -6.76
C ARG A 208 6.71 4.95 -5.88
N TRP A 209 6.38 3.66 -5.87
CA TRP A 209 7.12 2.64 -5.14
C TRP A 209 8.63 2.68 -5.49
N ARG A 210 8.96 2.67 -6.78
CA ARG A 210 10.35 2.76 -7.25
C ARG A 210 11.01 4.08 -6.89
N ALA A 211 10.28 5.19 -7.04
CA ALA A 211 10.81 6.52 -6.72
C ALA A 211 11.16 6.68 -5.23
N LEU A 212 10.35 6.14 -4.32
CA LEU A 212 10.60 6.17 -2.89
C LEU A 212 11.86 5.39 -2.51
N TRP A 213 12.04 4.18 -3.05
CA TRP A 213 13.30 3.43 -2.87
C TRP A 213 14.50 4.16 -3.48
N GLY A 214 14.34 4.71 -4.68
CA GLY A 214 15.39 5.47 -5.34
C GLY A 214 15.84 6.70 -4.53
N ARG A 215 14.95 7.31 -3.73
CA ARG A 215 15.24 8.45 -2.88
C ARG A 215 16.21 8.13 -1.74
N VAL A 216 16.24 6.87 -1.32
CA VAL A 216 17.16 6.33 -0.30
C VAL A 216 18.27 5.46 -0.91
N GLY A 217 18.58 5.66 -2.20
CA GLY A 217 19.69 4.96 -2.86
C GLY A 217 19.41 3.50 -3.20
N VAL A 218 18.16 3.04 -3.12
CA VAL A 218 17.79 1.66 -3.41
C VAL A 218 17.20 1.53 -4.82
N ASP A 219 17.86 0.74 -5.65
CA ASP A 219 17.50 0.49 -7.04
C ASP A 219 16.59 -0.74 -7.14
N CYS A 220 15.33 -0.55 -7.57
CA CYS A 220 14.42 -1.68 -7.79
C CYS A 220 14.73 -2.47 -9.06
N ASP A 221 15.21 -1.78 -10.10
CA ASP A 221 15.65 -2.33 -11.37
C ASP A 221 16.37 -1.22 -12.14
N ALA A 222 17.69 -1.11 -11.95
CA ALA A 222 18.47 -0.01 -12.52
C ALA A 222 19.18 -0.37 -13.83
N VAL A 223 19.31 -1.65 -14.16
CA VAL A 223 20.05 -2.10 -15.36
C VAL A 223 19.15 -2.68 -16.44
N SER A 224 18.01 -3.27 -16.07
CA SER A 224 17.03 -3.77 -17.07
C SER A 224 16.04 -2.68 -17.47
N ALA A 225 15.87 -1.64 -16.64
CA ALA A 225 15.24 -0.40 -17.08
C ALA A 225 16.20 0.37 -18.00
N THR A 226 15.92 0.34 -19.30
CA THR A 226 16.73 0.97 -20.34
C THR A 226 15.91 1.95 -21.20
N VAL A 227 16.61 2.82 -21.93
CA VAL A 227 16.05 3.67 -22.98
C VAL A 227 16.98 3.59 -24.19
N LEU A 228 16.40 3.42 -25.37
CA LEU A 228 17.13 3.32 -26.63
C LEU A 228 17.27 4.72 -27.21
N VAL A 229 18.49 5.10 -27.61
CA VAL A 229 18.78 6.42 -28.16
C VAL A 229 19.65 6.32 -29.41
N VAL A 230 19.54 7.30 -30.29
CA VAL A 230 20.50 7.56 -31.38
C VAL A 230 20.63 9.07 -31.57
N GLY A 231 21.82 9.57 -31.89
CA GLY A 231 22.06 11.00 -32.08
C GLY A 231 21.96 11.84 -30.80
N VAL A 232 21.85 11.20 -29.62
CA VAL A 232 21.82 11.88 -28.32
C VAL A 232 23.25 12.12 -27.86
N GLU A 233 23.61 13.40 -27.67
CA GLU A 233 24.90 13.82 -27.10
C GLU A 233 24.62 14.62 -25.84
N LEU A 234 24.80 13.99 -24.67
CA LEU A 234 24.63 14.68 -23.39
C LEU A 234 25.93 15.39 -23.01
N ASP A 235 25.82 16.55 -22.38
CA ASP A 235 26.95 17.25 -21.78
C ASP A 235 27.36 16.63 -20.44
N GLY A 236 28.59 16.90 -19.99
CA GLY A 236 29.11 16.46 -18.68
C GLY A 236 30.02 15.23 -18.71
N ASP A 237 30.45 14.79 -17.53
CA ASP A 237 31.43 13.73 -17.27
C ASP A 237 30.83 12.46 -16.64
N GLY A 238 29.51 12.46 -16.42
CA GLY A 238 28.77 11.32 -15.88
C GLY A 238 28.74 10.12 -16.83
N PRO A 239 28.42 8.91 -16.33
CA PRO A 239 28.39 7.69 -17.13
C PRO A 239 27.49 7.78 -18.36
N ALA A 240 26.28 8.35 -18.23
CA ALA A 240 25.37 8.52 -19.36
C ALA A 240 25.94 9.47 -20.43
N ALA A 241 26.61 10.55 -20.02
CA ALA A 241 27.25 11.49 -20.93
C ALA A 241 28.41 10.84 -21.71
N ALA A 242 29.30 10.13 -21.00
CA ALA A 242 30.37 9.37 -21.63
C ALA A 242 29.86 8.30 -22.61
N GLN A 243 28.80 7.57 -22.23
CA GLN A 243 28.16 6.56 -23.07
C GLN A 243 27.54 7.18 -24.33
N SER A 244 26.81 8.30 -24.19
CA SER A 244 26.12 8.96 -25.30
C SER A 244 27.06 9.40 -26.42
N ARG A 245 28.32 9.72 -26.10
CA ARG A 245 29.35 10.14 -27.06
C ARG A 245 30.23 9.01 -27.58
N ALA A 246 30.07 7.78 -27.07
CA ALA A 246 31.01 6.69 -27.34
C ALA A 246 30.88 6.12 -28.77
N ALA A 247 29.71 6.23 -29.40
CA ALA A 247 29.44 5.70 -30.73
C ALA A 247 28.48 6.63 -31.50
N PRO A 248 28.97 7.76 -32.04
CA PRO A 248 28.12 8.72 -32.77
C PRO A 248 27.36 8.04 -33.92
N GLY A 249 26.04 8.22 -33.94
CA GLY A 249 25.17 7.66 -34.98
C GLY A 249 24.75 6.20 -34.80
N GLU A 250 25.31 5.48 -33.83
CA GLU A 250 24.89 4.10 -33.51
C GLU A 250 23.81 4.08 -32.43
N PRO A 251 22.79 3.21 -32.54
CA PRO A 251 21.82 3.00 -31.47
C PRO A 251 22.48 2.52 -30.17
N LEU A 252 22.12 3.13 -29.06
CA LEU A 252 22.68 2.86 -27.75
C LEU A 252 21.59 2.67 -26.70
N TRP A 253 21.75 1.69 -25.83
CA TRP A 253 20.94 1.56 -24.62
C TRP A 253 21.57 2.30 -23.45
N LEU A 254 20.87 3.31 -22.93
CA LEU A 254 21.20 3.92 -21.64
C LEU A 254 20.39 3.24 -20.53
N THR A 255 21.04 3.00 -19.39
CA THR A 255 20.40 2.35 -18.24
C THR A 255 19.91 3.39 -17.25
N ALA A 256 18.87 3.07 -16.47
CA ALA A 256 18.47 3.93 -15.37
C ALA A 256 19.62 4.16 -14.38
N ARG A 257 20.53 3.20 -14.22
CA ARG A 257 21.76 3.32 -13.41
C ARG A 257 22.69 4.41 -13.93
N SER A 258 23.00 4.42 -15.22
CA SER A 258 23.92 5.43 -15.79
C SER A 258 23.32 6.82 -15.78
N LEU A 259 22.00 6.94 -15.97
CA LEU A 259 21.28 8.21 -15.87
C LEU A 259 21.14 8.70 -14.41
N ALA A 260 20.82 7.82 -13.46
CA ALA A 260 20.66 8.19 -12.06
C ALA A 260 21.98 8.56 -11.36
N ALA A 261 23.13 8.22 -11.95
CA ALA A 261 24.45 8.64 -11.45
C ALA A 261 24.66 10.16 -11.55
N GLY A 262 23.88 10.87 -12.37
CA GLY A 262 24.03 12.32 -12.59
C GLY A 262 25.30 12.66 -13.37
N GLY A 263 25.75 13.91 -13.28
CA GLY A 263 26.90 14.41 -14.03
C GLY A 263 26.63 14.58 -15.52
N TRP A 264 25.37 14.75 -15.91
CA TRP A 264 24.97 14.96 -17.30
C TRP A 264 23.84 15.99 -17.41
N THR A 265 23.79 16.68 -18.54
CA THR A 265 22.70 17.59 -18.92
C THR A 265 22.41 17.48 -20.42
N TRP A 266 21.23 17.91 -20.84
CA TRP A 266 20.97 18.16 -22.26
C TRP A 266 21.67 19.46 -22.69
N PRO A 267 22.22 19.54 -23.91
CA PRO A 267 22.66 20.81 -24.47
C PRO A 267 21.52 21.83 -24.53
N ASP A 268 21.83 23.11 -24.29
CA ASP A 268 20.85 24.20 -24.26
C ASP A 268 20.00 24.22 -25.55
N ASN A 269 18.68 24.42 -25.41
CA ASN A 269 17.73 24.48 -26.53
C ASN A 269 17.69 23.22 -27.42
N SER A 270 18.06 22.05 -26.89
CA SER A 270 17.92 20.78 -27.61
C SER A 270 16.50 20.56 -28.16
N HIS A 271 16.43 20.10 -29.42
CA HIS A 271 15.22 19.55 -30.02
C HIS A 271 15.30 18.03 -30.02
N VAL A 272 14.43 17.37 -29.26
CA VAL A 272 14.47 15.92 -29.03
C VAL A 272 13.22 15.27 -29.62
N HIS A 273 13.45 14.31 -30.51
CA HIS A 273 12.39 13.48 -31.08
C HIS A 273 12.19 12.24 -30.23
N VAL A 274 10.94 11.85 -30.00
CA VAL A 274 10.58 10.67 -29.23
C VAL A 274 9.70 9.74 -30.06
N CYS A 275 10.06 8.47 -30.18
CA CYS A 275 9.23 7.41 -30.74
C CYS A 275 8.96 6.29 -29.73
N GLU A 276 7.98 5.45 -30.04
CA GLU A 276 7.71 4.22 -29.30
C GLU A 276 8.53 3.04 -29.84
N ASN A 277 8.68 2.98 -31.17
CA ASN A 277 9.07 1.78 -31.89
C ASN A 277 10.57 1.76 -32.23
N PRO A 278 11.29 0.66 -31.91
CA PRO A 278 12.71 0.52 -32.23
C PRO A 278 13.03 0.57 -33.72
N SER A 279 12.10 0.17 -34.60
CA SER A 279 12.32 0.20 -36.04
C SER A 279 12.59 1.62 -36.57
N VAL A 280 12.09 2.64 -35.88
CA VAL A 280 12.36 4.06 -36.19
C VAL A 280 13.81 4.40 -35.89
N ILE A 281 14.35 3.91 -34.76
CA ILE A 281 15.76 4.06 -34.40
C ILE A 281 16.66 3.36 -35.42
N GLU A 282 16.35 2.10 -35.75
CA GLU A 282 17.12 1.31 -36.71
C GLU A 282 17.17 1.99 -38.09
N ALA A 283 16.03 2.51 -38.56
CA ALA A 283 15.95 3.22 -39.83
C ALA A 283 16.67 4.57 -39.80
N ALA A 284 16.56 5.32 -38.69
CA ALA A 284 17.25 6.60 -38.52
C ALA A 284 18.77 6.41 -38.49
N ALA A 285 19.27 5.45 -37.71
CA ALA A 285 20.69 5.10 -37.67
C ALA A 285 21.21 4.69 -39.05
N SER A 286 20.46 3.82 -39.75
CA SER A 286 20.85 3.33 -41.08
C SER A 286 20.92 4.44 -42.15
N ARG A 287 20.01 5.43 -42.10
CA ARG A 287 19.90 6.46 -43.15
C ARG A 287 20.66 7.75 -42.84
N LEU A 288 20.73 8.12 -41.57
CA LEU A 288 21.31 9.39 -41.13
C LEU A 288 22.67 9.22 -40.45
N ALA A 289 22.98 8.02 -39.93
CA ALA A 289 24.21 7.72 -39.20
C ALA A 289 24.53 8.82 -38.17
N GLY A 290 25.78 9.30 -38.12
CA GLY A 290 26.20 10.38 -37.22
C GLY A 290 25.53 11.74 -37.43
N ARG A 291 24.60 11.86 -38.37
CA ARG A 291 23.80 13.09 -38.62
C ARG A 291 22.39 13.01 -38.05
N CYS A 292 22.03 11.91 -37.39
CA CYS A 292 20.72 11.81 -36.76
C CYS A 292 20.63 12.85 -35.62
N PRO A 293 19.60 13.72 -35.60
CA PRO A 293 19.36 14.56 -34.44
C PRO A 293 18.96 13.69 -33.22
N PRO A 294 18.94 14.26 -32.00
CA PRO A 294 18.60 13.51 -30.80
C PRO A 294 17.26 12.80 -30.91
N LEU A 295 17.30 11.47 -30.95
CA LEU A 295 16.14 10.60 -31.06
C LEU A 295 16.12 9.59 -29.91
N VAL A 296 15.01 9.55 -29.19
CA VAL A 296 14.79 8.70 -28.02
C VAL A 296 13.63 7.75 -28.32
N CYS A 297 13.84 6.45 -28.09
CA CYS A 297 12.81 5.43 -28.21
C CYS A 297 12.44 4.89 -26.82
N THR A 298 11.15 4.90 -26.50
CA THR A 298 10.64 4.35 -25.24
C THR A 298 10.59 2.82 -25.23
N TYR A 299 10.61 2.19 -26.40
CA TYR A 299 10.50 0.73 -26.58
C TYR A 299 9.24 0.19 -25.89
N GLY A 300 8.09 0.79 -26.24
CA GLY A 300 6.80 0.58 -25.57
C GLY A 300 6.59 1.51 -24.37
N GLN A 301 6.11 0.96 -23.25
CA GLN A 301 5.74 1.74 -22.06
C GLN A 301 6.94 2.50 -21.46
N LEU A 302 6.70 3.73 -20.99
CA LEU A 302 7.73 4.61 -20.44
C LEU A 302 8.49 3.96 -19.28
N SER A 303 9.75 3.59 -19.52
CA SER A 303 10.66 3.00 -18.52
C SER A 303 11.19 4.06 -17.53
N THR A 304 11.77 3.61 -16.41
CA THR A 304 12.44 4.53 -15.48
C THR A 304 13.61 5.26 -16.14
N ALA A 305 14.35 4.60 -17.03
CA ALA A 305 15.45 5.21 -17.76
C ALA A 305 14.94 6.31 -18.71
N ALA A 306 13.90 6.02 -19.49
CA ALA A 306 13.28 7.02 -20.36
C ALA A 306 12.75 8.21 -19.56
N ALA A 307 12.12 7.95 -18.40
CA ALA A 307 11.66 9.02 -17.53
C ALA A 307 12.81 9.88 -16.96
N LEU A 308 13.94 9.26 -16.56
CA LEU A 308 15.11 9.99 -16.08
C LEU A 308 15.74 10.86 -17.17
N LEU A 309 15.83 10.34 -18.40
CA LEU A 309 16.41 11.04 -19.53
C LEU A 309 15.52 12.20 -20.01
N LEU A 310 14.20 12.00 -20.05
CA LEU A 310 13.26 12.99 -20.60
C LEU A 310 12.82 14.05 -19.57
N ALA A 311 12.83 13.77 -18.26
CA ALA A 311 12.38 14.73 -17.24
C ALA A 311 13.02 16.13 -17.32
N PRO A 312 14.34 16.26 -17.58
CA PRO A 312 14.97 17.57 -17.69
C PRO A 312 14.51 18.39 -18.92
N LEU A 313 13.87 17.77 -19.92
CA LEU A 313 13.38 18.45 -21.13
C LEU A 313 12.14 19.33 -20.88
N ALA A 314 11.61 19.37 -19.66
CA ALA A 314 10.42 20.14 -19.32
C ALA A 314 10.62 21.67 -19.42
N GLU A 315 11.87 22.15 -19.38
CA GLU A 315 12.20 23.58 -19.38
C GLU A 315 13.28 23.86 -20.42
N GLY A 316 13.04 24.80 -21.35
CA GLY A 316 14.06 25.27 -22.28
C GLY A 316 14.41 24.32 -23.45
N HIS A 317 13.66 23.24 -23.65
CA HIS A 317 13.86 22.29 -24.73
C HIS A 317 12.57 22.07 -25.55
N THR A 318 12.73 21.60 -26.79
CA THR A 318 11.59 21.24 -27.64
C THR A 318 11.48 19.74 -27.74
N VAL A 319 10.28 19.20 -27.59
CA VAL A 319 10.00 17.76 -27.71
C VAL A 319 8.95 17.52 -28.78
N THR A 320 9.27 16.63 -29.72
CA THR A 320 8.33 16.05 -30.69
C THR A 320 8.16 14.58 -30.37
N LEU A 321 6.96 14.07 -30.65
CA LEU A 321 6.51 12.77 -30.20
C LEU A 321 5.73 12.07 -31.31
N SER A 322 6.10 10.84 -31.61
CA SER A 322 5.31 9.88 -32.37
C SER A 322 5.09 8.62 -31.52
N THR A 323 3.90 8.06 -31.58
CA THR A 323 3.53 6.74 -31.04
C THR A 323 2.59 6.08 -32.01
N ASP A 324 2.28 4.81 -31.80
CA ASP A 324 1.16 4.20 -32.50
C ASP A 324 -0.15 4.95 -32.16
N ARG A 325 -1.04 5.07 -33.14
CA ARG A 325 -2.33 5.75 -33.01
C ARG A 325 -3.41 4.79 -32.51
N ASP A 326 -3.07 4.07 -31.45
CA ASP A 326 -3.94 3.12 -30.75
C ASP A 326 -4.06 3.50 -29.26
N PRO A 327 -4.88 2.78 -28.47
CA PRO A 327 -4.99 3.06 -27.04
C PRO A 327 -3.67 2.93 -26.25
N GLY A 328 -2.76 2.05 -26.67
CA GLY A 328 -1.46 1.84 -26.03
C GLY A 328 -0.52 3.03 -26.25
N GLY A 329 -0.38 3.47 -27.50
CA GLY A 329 0.38 4.66 -27.86
C GLY A 329 -0.19 5.93 -27.23
N ALA A 330 -1.51 6.05 -27.12
CA ALA A 330 -2.15 7.16 -26.41
C ALA A 330 -1.74 7.24 -24.92
N VAL A 331 -1.57 6.09 -24.24
CA VAL A 331 -1.09 6.03 -22.86
C VAL A 331 0.37 6.48 -22.75
N ILE A 332 1.22 6.06 -23.68
CA ILE A 332 2.64 6.45 -23.74
C ILE A 332 2.76 7.95 -23.98
N ALA A 333 2.06 8.47 -24.98
CA ALA A 333 2.03 9.88 -25.30
C ALA A 333 1.57 10.75 -24.11
N ALA A 334 0.54 10.32 -23.39
CA ALA A 334 0.07 11.00 -22.18
C ALA A 334 1.12 10.98 -21.06
N ALA A 335 1.84 9.86 -20.87
CA ALA A 335 2.90 9.76 -19.87
C ALA A 335 4.08 10.69 -20.18
N ILE A 336 4.50 10.78 -21.45
CA ILE A 336 5.57 11.68 -21.90
C ILE A 336 5.16 13.13 -21.73
N ARG A 337 3.97 13.53 -22.22
CA ARG A 337 3.46 14.90 -22.06
C ARG A 337 3.33 15.33 -20.60
N ARG A 338 2.97 14.41 -19.72
CA ARG A 338 2.94 14.68 -18.27
C ARG A 338 4.34 14.95 -17.70
N LEU A 339 5.37 14.36 -18.30
CA LEU A 339 6.75 14.46 -17.86
C LEU A 339 7.44 15.72 -18.39
N VAL A 340 7.30 16.00 -19.69
CA VAL A 340 8.01 17.09 -20.38
C VAL A 340 7.15 18.34 -20.59
N GLY A 341 5.88 18.30 -20.19
CA GLY A 341 4.94 19.39 -20.45
C GLY A 341 4.44 19.38 -21.89
N GLN A 342 4.96 20.28 -22.73
CA GLN A 342 4.53 20.38 -24.12
C GLN A 342 5.36 19.44 -25.01
N ALA A 343 4.68 18.57 -25.74
CA ALA A 343 5.28 17.77 -26.81
C ALA A 343 4.39 17.80 -28.05
N ALA A 344 4.94 18.29 -29.16
CA ALA A 344 4.24 18.38 -30.45
C ALA A 344 4.16 17.00 -31.13
N ASP A 345 3.18 16.82 -32.01
CA ASP A 345 3.12 15.63 -32.86
C ASP A 345 4.24 15.71 -33.90
N TRP A 346 5.11 14.69 -33.92
CA TRP A 346 6.24 14.62 -34.85
C TRP A 346 5.75 14.40 -36.30
N ALA A 347 4.76 13.55 -36.52
CA ALA A 347 4.26 13.24 -37.86
C ALA A 347 3.16 14.21 -38.32
N GLY A 348 2.54 14.96 -37.41
CA GLY A 348 1.40 15.83 -37.69
C GLY A 348 0.22 15.03 -38.24
N ASP A 349 -0.37 15.51 -39.34
CA ASP A 349 -1.55 14.90 -39.97
C ASP A 349 -1.22 13.73 -40.92
N GLU A 350 0.04 13.25 -40.98
CA GLU A 350 0.44 12.16 -41.86
C GLU A 350 -0.44 10.91 -41.61
N PRO A 351 -1.05 10.29 -42.64
CA PRO A 351 -1.88 9.11 -42.47
C PRO A 351 -1.06 7.89 -42.03
N GLY A 352 -1.70 6.95 -41.34
CA GLY A 352 -1.07 5.71 -40.85
C GLY A 352 -1.32 5.51 -39.35
N ALA A 353 -1.64 4.28 -38.97
CA ALA A 353 -1.90 3.89 -37.58
C ALA A 353 -0.60 3.68 -36.83
N TYR A 354 0.34 2.95 -37.42
CA TYR A 354 1.61 2.59 -36.78
C TYR A 354 2.76 3.50 -37.21
N GLU A 355 3.80 3.60 -36.38
CA GLU A 355 5.00 4.38 -36.72
C GLU A 355 5.70 3.89 -37.98
N GLU A 356 5.67 2.58 -38.26
CA GLU A 356 6.22 1.98 -39.47
C GLU A 356 5.53 2.46 -40.74
N GLU A 357 4.21 2.69 -40.68
CA GLU A 357 3.44 3.21 -41.81
C GLU A 357 3.81 4.67 -42.11
N ARG A 358 4.29 5.40 -41.10
CA ARG A 358 4.70 6.82 -41.19
C ARG A 358 6.21 7.00 -41.29
N MET A 359 6.98 5.91 -41.39
CA MET A 359 8.45 5.90 -41.34
C MET A 359 9.10 6.92 -42.28
N GLU A 360 8.67 6.96 -43.55
CA GLU A 360 9.23 7.89 -44.54
C GLU A 360 8.99 9.37 -44.19
N ARG A 361 7.86 9.68 -43.53
CA ARG A 361 7.60 11.04 -43.05
C ARG A 361 8.49 11.39 -41.87
N LEU A 362 8.58 10.50 -40.88
CA LEU A 362 9.41 10.67 -39.68
C LEU A 362 10.88 10.92 -40.07
N LEU A 363 11.44 10.08 -40.93
CA LEU A 363 12.83 10.18 -41.36
C LEU A 363 13.12 11.42 -42.21
N ARG A 364 12.18 11.86 -43.04
CA ARG A 364 12.31 13.13 -43.80
C ARG A 364 12.38 14.34 -42.89
N ILE A 365 11.63 14.35 -41.78
CA ILE A 365 11.68 15.43 -40.80
C ILE A 365 13.05 15.46 -40.11
N LEU A 366 13.54 14.31 -39.62
CA LEU A 366 14.87 14.23 -39.01
C LEU A 366 15.97 14.72 -39.95
N ALA A 367 15.90 14.33 -41.23
CA ALA A 367 16.88 14.74 -42.24
C ALA A 367 16.87 16.26 -42.52
N SER A 368 15.75 16.95 -42.24
CA SER A 368 15.60 18.38 -42.48
C SER A 368 16.14 19.27 -41.36
N GLU A 369 16.34 18.73 -40.15
CA GLU A 369 16.75 19.47 -38.95
C GLU A 369 18.27 19.59 -38.77
N ARG A 370 18.98 19.56 -39.89
CA ARG A 370 20.43 19.63 -39.94
C ARG A 370 20.98 20.77 -39.07
N ALA A 371 21.85 20.43 -38.10
CA ALA A 371 22.79 21.41 -37.55
C ALA A 371 23.75 21.82 -38.68
N PRO A 372 23.95 23.12 -38.97
CA PRO A 372 24.87 23.55 -40.01
C PRO A 372 26.28 23.00 -39.72
N ASP A 373 26.94 22.49 -40.77
CA ASP A 373 28.31 21.97 -40.73
C ASP A 373 29.32 23.00 -40.18
#